data_AF-A0A382FPF6-F1
#
_entry.id   AF-A0A382FPF6-F1
#
_cell.length_a   1.000
_cell.length_b   1.000
_cell.length_c   1.000
_cell.angle_alpha   90.00
_cell.angle_beta   90.00
_cell.angle_gamma   90.00
#
_symmetry.space_group_name_H-M   'P 1'
#
loop_
_entity.id
_entity.type
_entity.pdbx_description
1 polymer ?
#
loop_
_entity_poly.entity_id
_entity_poly.type
_entity_poly.pdbx_seq_one_letter_code
_entity_poly.pdbx_strand_id
1 'polypeptide(L)'
;MELEGSGLIEYNPLFLDLDNWDFSYAGNSPCIDAGDPTETDPDGSIRDIGARWFGDETEPGDCNADGTQNVLDVVYLINDCILGGSNDCSCGDLNGDGIVNVLDVVLLVNYILED
;
A
#
# COMPACT_ATOMS: atom_id res chain seq x y z
N MET A 1 -34.13 1.19 12.61
CA MET A 1 -33.81 -0.07 13.28
C MET A 1 -32.39 -0.35 12.89
N GLU A 2 -31.43 0.12 13.67
CA GLU A 2 -30.04 -0.33 13.56
C GLU A 2 -30.03 -1.78 14.03
N LEU A 3 -29.47 -2.65 13.20
CA LEU A 3 -29.28 -4.04 13.54
C LEU A 3 -27.95 -4.07 14.27
N GLU A 4 -27.93 -3.78 15.57
CA GLU A 4 -26.71 -3.87 16.39
C GLU A 4 -26.23 -5.33 16.46
N GLY A 5 -25.60 -5.79 15.40
CA GLY A 5 -24.97 -7.08 15.24
C GLY A 5 -23.48 -6.91 15.48
N SER A 6 -22.94 -7.69 16.42
CA SER A 6 -21.50 -7.80 16.60
C SER A 6 -20.84 -8.25 15.29
N GLY A 7 -19.86 -7.49 14.81
CA GLY A 7 -19.15 -7.77 13.54
C GLY A 7 -19.75 -7.11 12.30
N LEU A 8 -20.69 -6.17 12.44
CA LEU A 8 -21.18 -5.35 11.32
C LEU A 8 -20.44 -4.02 11.23
N ILE A 9 -20.04 -3.63 10.02
CA ILE A 9 -19.62 -2.25 9.73
C ILE A 9 -20.86 -1.41 9.47
N GLU A 10 -21.27 -0.63 10.47
CA GLU A 10 -22.38 0.32 10.37
C GLU A 10 -21.91 1.77 10.24
N TYR A 11 -20.62 2.01 10.47
CA TYR A 11 -20.01 3.33 10.42
C TYR A 11 -19.39 3.62 9.05
N ASN A 12 -19.19 4.91 8.76
CA ASN A 12 -18.49 5.35 7.56
C ASN A 12 -17.07 4.72 7.52
N PRO A 13 -16.65 4.09 6.40
CA PRO A 13 -15.30 3.56 6.23
C PRO A 13 -14.14 4.56 6.36
N LEU A 14 -14.41 5.86 6.36
CA LEU A 14 -13.40 6.93 6.50
C LEU A 14 -12.28 6.86 5.44
N PHE A 15 -12.65 6.88 4.16
CA PHE A 15 -11.69 7.05 3.06
C PHE A 15 -11.07 8.45 3.05
N LEU A 16 -9.79 8.57 2.63
CA LEU A 16 -9.05 9.84 2.64
C LEU A 16 -9.60 10.86 1.62
N ASP A 17 -9.86 10.48 0.36
CA ASP A 17 -10.34 11.40 -0.66
C ASP A 17 -11.23 10.70 -1.72
N LEU A 18 -12.54 10.67 -1.43
CA LEU A 18 -13.55 10.10 -2.32
C LEU A 18 -13.69 10.84 -3.65
N ASP A 19 -13.42 12.16 -3.69
CA ASP A 19 -13.61 12.98 -4.89
C ASP A 19 -12.49 12.70 -5.91
N ASN A 20 -11.30 12.34 -5.44
CA ASN A 20 -10.15 11.96 -6.24
C ASN A 20 -9.92 10.44 -6.36
N TRP A 21 -10.89 9.61 -5.94
CA TRP A 21 -10.81 8.15 -6.00
C TRP A 21 -9.69 7.54 -5.14
N ASP A 22 -9.29 8.24 -4.07
CA ASP A 22 -8.43 7.71 -3.02
C ASP A 22 -9.29 6.98 -1.98
N PHE A 23 -9.25 5.65 -2.06
CA PHE A 23 -9.96 4.75 -1.15
C PHE A 23 -9.02 4.14 -0.10
N SER A 24 -7.88 4.77 0.19
CA SER A 24 -7.09 4.47 1.38
C SER A 24 -7.82 4.90 2.66
N TYR A 25 -7.48 4.29 3.78
CA TYR A 25 -8.14 4.52 5.06
C TYR A 25 -7.48 5.65 5.86
N ALA A 26 -8.31 6.51 6.47
CA ALA A 26 -7.86 7.29 7.60
C ALA A 26 -7.49 6.36 8.76
N GLY A 27 -6.48 6.72 9.57
CA GLY A 27 -5.97 5.87 10.65
C GLY A 27 -6.95 5.54 11.79
N ASN A 28 -8.18 6.06 11.75
CA ASN A 28 -9.26 5.69 12.67
C ASN A 28 -10.45 5.00 11.97
N SER A 29 -10.24 4.50 10.76
CA SER A 29 -11.23 3.78 9.98
C SER A 29 -11.75 2.54 10.72
N PRO A 30 -13.08 2.28 10.70
CA PRO A 30 -13.64 1.06 11.26
C PRO A 30 -13.37 -0.19 10.40
N CYS A 31 -12.76 -0.03 9.22
CA CYS A 31 -12.40 -1.14 8.33
C CYS A 31 -11.03 -1.74 8.64
N ILE A 32 -10.22 -1.06 9.46
CA ILE A 32 -8.88 -1.52 9.87
C ILE A 32 -9.03 -2.66 10.87
N ASP A 33 -8.29 -3.75 10.67
CA ASP A 33 -8.28 -4.97 11.48
C ASP A 33 -9.65 -5.63 11.64
N ALA A 34 -10.57 -5.37 10.70
CA ALA A 34 -11.99 -5.69 10.85
C ALA A 34 -12.50 -6.82 9.93
N GLY A 35 -11.62 -7.38 9.09
CA GLY A 35 -11.92 -8.41 8.10
C GLY A 35 -12.00 -9.82 8.70
N ASP A 36 -11.59 -10.82 7.90
CA ASP A 36 -11.62 -12.21 8.37
C ASP A 36 -10.60 -12.40 9.50
N PRO A 37 -11.01 -12.72 10.73
CA PRO A 37 -10.11 -12.84 11.88
C PRO A 37 -9.14 -14.03 11.79
N THR A 38 -9.28 -14.88 10.76
CA THR A 38 -8.37 -16.00 10.50
C THR A 38 -7.30 -15.69 9.45
N GLU A 39 -7.34 -14.49 8.86
CA GLU A 39 -6.39 -14.03 7.84
C GLU A 39 -5.71 -12.74 8.31
N THR A 40 -4.50 -12.51 7.79
CA THR A 40 -3.66 -11.37 8.18
C THR A 40 -3.19 -10.60 6.96
N ASP A 41 -3.02 -9.30 7.13
CA ASP A 41 -2.33 -8.47 6.15
C ASP A 41 -0.81 -8.70 6.19
N PRO A 42 -0.04 -8.20 5.21
CA PRO A 42 1.41 -8.40 5.14
C PRO A 42 2.20 -7.94 6.37
N ASP A 43 1.71 -6.95 7.11
CA ASP A 43 2.31 -6.46 8.36
C ASP A 43 2.02 -7.35 9.58
N GLY A 44 1.16 -8.37 9.41
CA GLY A 44 0.74 -9.31 10.45
C GLY A 44 -0.45 -8.86 11.30
N SER A 45 -1.09 -7.75 10.96
CA SER A 45 -2.36 -7.32 11.56
C SER A 45 -3.51 -8.24 11.11
N ILE A 46 -4.71 -8.07 11.70
CA ILE A 46 -5.89 -8.80 11.20
C ILE A 46 -6.24 -8.19 9.85
N ARG A 47 -6.67 -9.02 8.89
CA ARG A 47 -6.97 -8.50 7.56
C ARG A 47 -7.97 -7.35 7.60
N ASP A 48 -7.70 -6.27 6.88
CA ASP A 48 -8.61 -5.15 6.69
C ASP A 48 -9.78 -5.51 5.77
N ILE A 49 -10.90 -4.82 5.96
CA ILE A 49 -12.02 -4.89 5.01
C ILE A 49 -11.72 -3.95 3.86
N GLY A 50 -11.30 -4.46 2.70
CA GLY A 50 -11.02 -3.60 1.55
C GLY A 50 -10.24 -4.31 0.44
N ALA A 51 -9.85 -3.55 -0.58
CA ALA A 51 -8.90 -4.03 -1.59
C ALA A 51 -7.44 -3.76 -1.19
N ARG A 52 -7.22 -2.76 -0.33
CA ARG A 52 -5.93 -2.37 0.25
C ARG A 52 -6.01 -2.48 1.76
N TRP A 53 -4.90 -2.86 2.39
CA TRP A 53 -4.75 -2.86 3.83
C TRP A 53 -4.22 -1.51 4.31
N PHE A 54 -4.44 -1.14 5.56
CA PHE A 54 -3.97 0.10 6.14
C PHE A 54 -2.49 -0.03 6.47
N GLY A 55 -1.67 0.82 5.84
CA GLY A 55 -0.24 0.57 5.74
C GLY A 55 0.18 0.03 4.37
N ASP A 56 -0.77 -0.34 3.50
CA ASP A 56 -0.57 -0.42 2.03
C ASP A 56 -0.44 0.98 1.40
N GLU A 57 0.15 1.90 2.14
CA GLU A 57 0.70 3.10 1.55
C GLU A 57 1.97 2.63 0.84
N THR A 58 1.80 2.00 -0.32
CA THR A 58 2.85 2.00 -1.33
C THR A 58 3.02 3.46 -1.72
N GLU A 59 3.65 4.24 -0.85
CA GLU A 59 4.20 5.53 -1.19
C GLU A 59 5.08 5.25 -2.39
N PRO A 60 4.79 5.80 -3.59
CA PRO A 60 5.48 5.39 -4.80
C PRO A 60 6.99 5.48 -4.57
N GLY A 61 7.68 4.34 -4.67
CA GLY A 61 9.11 4.24 -4.43
C GLY A 61 9.52 3.73 -3.04
N ASP A 62 8.62 3.58 -2.08
CA ASP A 62 8.80 2.76 -0.86
C ASP A 62 8.41 1.31 -1.20
N CYS A 63 9.39 0.53 -1.63
CA CYS A 63 9.17 -0.82 -2.12
C CYS A 63 9.42 -1.89 -1.07
N ASN A 64 10.03 -1.54 0.07
CA ASN A 64 10.14 -2.46 1.20
C ASN A 64 9.07 -2.21 2.28
N ALA A 65 8.19 -1.21 2.08
CA ALA A 65 7.10 -0.83 2.96
C ALA A 65 7.56 -0.47 4.39
N ASP A 66 8.72 0.17 4.51
CA ASP A 66 9.26 0.62 5.80
C ASP A 66 8.88 2.06 6.18
N GLY A 67 8.13 2.73 5.31
CA GLY A 67 7.65 4.11 5.46
C GLY A 67 8.73 5.15 5.18
N THR A 68 9.88 4.77 4.61
CA THR A 68 10.99 5.69 4.30
C THR A 68 11.57 5.40 2.92
N GLN A 69 11.35 6.29 1.97
CA GLN A 69 11.98 6.18 0.65
C GLN A 69 13.51 6.38 0.73
N ASN A 70 14.28 5.31 0.52
CA ASN A 70 15.73 5.32 0.59
C ASN A 70 16.39 4.26 -0.32
N VAL A 71 17.72 4.11 -0.20
CA VAL A 71 18.48 3.19 -1.07
C VAL A 71 18.08 1.72 -0.89
N LEU A 72 17.48 1.34 0.24
CA LEU A 72 16.97 -0.01 0.46
C LEU A 72 15.81 -0.33 -0.49
N ASP A 73 14.98 0.65 -0.85
CA ASP A 73 13.90 0.47 -1.83
C ASP A 73 14.44 0.23 -3.23
N VAL A 74 15.51 0.93 -3.61
CA VAL A 74 16.20 0.69 -4.88
C VAL A 74 16.69 -0.76 -4.95
N VAL A 75 17.27 -1.26 -3.85
CA VAL A 75 17.76 -2.64 -3.77
C VAL A 75 16.60 -3.62 -3.85
N TYR A 76 15.47 -3.34 -3.19
CA TYR A 76 14.26 -4.14 -3.26
C TYR A 76 13.70 -4.20 -4.69
N LEU A 77 13.51 -3.03 -5.30
CA LEU A 77 13.00 -2.87 -6.67
C LEU A 77 13.82 -3.64 -7.70
N ILE A 78 15.15 -3.63 -7.58
CA ILE A 78 16.00 -4.39 -8.49
C ILE A 78 15.89 -5.89 -8.22
N ASN A 79 16.05 -6.33 -6.97
CA ASN A 79 16.19 -7.74 -6.65
C ASN A 79 14.88 -8.50 -6.77
N ASP A 80 13.77 -7.92 -6.32
CA ASP A 80 12.48 -8.60 -6.24
C ASP A 80 11.64 -8.37 -7.49
N CYS A 81 11.61 -7.12 -7.97
CA CYS A 81 10.75 -6.73 -9.08
C CYS A 81 11.39 -6.90 -10.45
N ILE A 82 12.57 -6.32 -10.68
CA ILE A 82 13.22 -6.37 -12.00
C ILE A 82 13.86 -7.73 -12.25
N LEU A 83 14.50 -8.32 -11.23
CA LEU A 83 15.23 -9.58 -11.34
C LEU A 83 14.46 -10.79 -10.77
N GLY A 84 13.68 -10.58 -9.71
CA GLY A 84 13.06 -11.64 -8.91
C GLY A 84 11.74 -12.18 -9.47
N GLY A 85 11.12 -11.45 -10.40
CA GLY A 85 9.85 -11.85 -11.02
C GLY A 85 8.67 -11.84 -10.05
N SER A 86 8.73 -11.00 -9.00
CA SER A 86 7.58 -10.67 -8.15
C SER A 86 6.37 -10.26 -9.01
N ASN A 87 5.17 -10.67 -8.58
CA ASN A 87 3.91 -10.30 -9.23
C ASN A 87 3.37 -8.96 -8.72
N ASP A 88 3.91 -8.43 -7.61
CA ASP A 88 3.48 -7.17 -7.04
C ASP A 88 4.67 -6.22 -6.94
N CYS A 89 4.73 -5.34 -7.93
CA CYS A 89 5.79 -4.35 -8.12
C CYS A 89 5.20 -2.96 -8.35
N SER A 90 3.94 -2.77 -7.97
CA SER A 90 3.22 -1.52 -8.18
C SER A 90 3.88 -0.32 -7.49
N CYS A 91 4.59 -0.56 -6.38
CA CYS A 91 5.44 0.44 -5.71
C CYS A 91 6.49 1.09 -6.63
N GLY A 92 6.90 0.36 -7.68
CA GLY A 92 8.07 0.67 -8.50
C GLY A 92 7.77 1.27 -9.86
N ASP A 93 6.51 1.46 -10.26
CA ASP A 93 6.15 2.12 -11.53
C ASP A 93 6.06 3.64 -11.31
N LEU A 94 7.22 4.30 -11.32
CA LEU A 94 7.34 5.71 -10.95
C LEU A 94 7.06 6.66 -12.12
N ASN A 95 7.06 6.14 -13.36
CA ASN A 95 6.68 6.91 -14.54
C ASN A 95 5.23 6.66 -14.99
N GLY A 96 4.54 5.66 -14.42
CA GLY A 96 3.15 5.32 -14.69
C GLY A 96 2.91 4.66 -16.05
N ASP A 97 3.90 3.98 -16.62
CA ASP A 97 3.80 3.31 -17.92
C ASP A 97 3.35 1.84 -17.83
N GLY A 98 3.18 1.32 -16.61
CA GLY A 98 2.76 -0.03 -16.32
C GLY A 98 3.88 -1.07 -16.41
N ILE A 99 5.14 -0.66 -16.59
CA ILE A 99 6.31 -1.54 -16.71
C ILE A 99 7.42 -1.08 -15.77
N VAL A 100 7.60 -1.81 -14.69
CA VAL A 100 8.72 -1.60 -13.77
C VAL A 100 10.04 -2.00 -14.40
N ASN A 101 10.92 -1.03 -14.63
CA ASN A 101 12.22 -1.25 -15.27
C ASN A 101 13.31 -0.29 -14.74
N VAL A 102 14.45 -0.25 -15.44
CA VAL A 102 15.60 0.58 -15.05
C VAL A 102 15.29 2.08 -15.07
N LEU A 103 14.30 2.53 -15.83
CA LEU A 103 13.88 3.92 -15.85
C LEU A 103 13.28 4.33 -14.50
N ASP A 104 12.50 3.46 -13.87
CA ASP A 104 11.92 3.73 -12.54
C ASP A 104 12.99 3.77 -11.46
N VAL A 105 14.00 2.91 -11.55
CA VAL A 105 15.17 2.97 -10.66
C VAL A 105 15.85 4.34 -10.73
N VAL A 106 16.01 4.91 -11.93
CA VAL A 106 16.60 6.24 -12.08
C VAL A 106 15.71 7.31 -11.45
N LEU A 107 14.39 7.21 -11.59
CA LEU A 107 13.44 8.13 -10.94
C LEU A 107 13.52 8.03 -9.42
N LEU A 108 13.53 6.81 -8.86
CA LEU A 108 13.63 6.59 -7.43
C LEU A 108 14.92 7.18 -6.84
N VAL A 109 16.05 6.96 -7.51
CA VAL A 109 17.33 7.55 -7.08
C VAL A 109 17.29 9.08 -7.13
N ASN A 110 16.63 9.67 -8.12
CA ASN A 110 16.49 11.14 -8.17
C ASN A 110 15.64 11.65 -6.99
N TYR A 111 14.52 10.99 -6.67
CA TYR A 111 13.70 11.39 -5.53
C TYR A 111 14.48 11.32 -4.21
N ILE A 112 15.20 10.22 -3.97
CA ILE A 112 16.05 10.05 -2.76
C ILE A 112 17.14 11.13 -2.65
N LEU A 113 17.65 11.65 -3.77
CA LEU A 113 18.73 12.65 -3.79
C LEU A 113 18.23 14.09 -3.76
N GLU A 114 16.95 14.32 -4.03
CA GLU A 114 16.32 15.65 -4.02
C GLU A 114 15.77 16.04 -2.64
N ASP A 115 15.69 15.09 -1.69
CA ASP A 115 15.38 15.30 -0.26
C ASP A 115 16.56 15.78 0.60
#